data_AF-A0A366L9C4-F1
#
_entry.id   AF-A0A366L9C4-F1
#
_cell.length_a   1.000
_cell.length_b   1.000
_cell.length_c   1.000
_cell.angle_alpha   90.00
_cell.angle_beta   90.00
_cell.angle_gamma   90.00
#
_symmetry.space_group_name_H-M   'P 1'
#
loop_
_entity.id
_entity.type
_entity.pdbx_description
1 polymer ?
#
loop_
_entity_poly.entity_id
_entity_poly.type
_entity_poly.pdbx_seq_one_letter_code
_entity_poly.pdbx_strand_id
1 'polypeptide(L)'
;MNSFIKKSSFVIALLLICNFLRVSAQVTPTTTGVNLFCQGADLTLPAPAPGQNWIVRYSAIQTTTPPDLIPLTGGNQIPAAILKNGFYYLSSKATAAGSCESDMQEIPVYVLQPLVPNFAAADFCVETPIAQVGTVTNPEDPTITTLAYQWYTVVGTTETAISGATQKDYTPVSPTVGTTKYRLKVGYEINGNKYCAQTVDHDVTVTAKPTKPTITPALISGKATPVTF
;
A
#
# COMPACT_ATOMS: atom_id res chain seq x y z
N MET A 1 -48.80 -47.85 -52.80
CA MET A 1 -49.88 -46.97 -52.30
C MET A 1 -49.77 -46.95 -50.77
N ASN A 2 -49.61 -45.74 -50.19
CA ASN A 2 -49.57 -45.38 -48.75
C ASN A 2 -48.37 -45.92 -47.93
N SER A 3 -47.25 -45.19 -47.78
CA SER A 3 -47.03 -43.98 -46.96
C SER A 3 -47.55 -44.10 -45.53
N PHE A 4 -46.65 -44.24 -44.55
CA PHE A 4 -46.77 -43.56 -43.25
C PHE A 4 -45.38 -43.39 -42.60
N ILE A 5 -44.86 -42.18 -42.77
CA ILE A 5 -43.69 -41.61 -42.09
C ILE A 5 -44.03 -41.45 -40.60
N LYS A 6 -43.34 -42.20 -39.73
CA LYS A 6 -43.34 -41.91 -38.28
C LYS A 6 -42.27 -40.86 -38.00
N LYS A 7 -42.71 -39.60 -37.84
CA LYS A 7 -41.88 -38.49 -37.36
C LYS A 7 -41.44 -38.79 -35.92
N SER A 8 -40.14 -38.96 -35.74
CA SER A 8 -39.51 -39.07 -34.42
C SER A 8 -39.43 -37.67 -33.81
N SER A 9 -40.27 -37.40 -32.82
CA SER A 9 -40.29 -36.16 -32.05
C SER A 9 -39.12 -36.17 -31.07
N PHE A 10 -38.00 -35.55 -31.45
CA PHE A 10 -36.93 -35.21 -30.50
C PHE A 10 -37.42 -34.08 -29.58
N VAL A 11 -37.87 -34.45 -28.38
CA VAL A 11 -38.09 -33.50 -27.29
C VAL A 11 -36.73 -33.12 -26.75
N ILE A 12 -36.20 -31.98 -27.19
CA ILE A 12 -35.03 -31.35 -26.57
C ILE A 12 -35.51 -30.76 -25.26
N ALA A 13 -35.33 -31.51 -24.18
CA ALA A 13 -35.42 -30.98 -22.82
C ALA A 13 -34.25 -30.01 -22.63
N LEU A 14 -34.51 -28.72 -22.89
CA LEU A 14 -33.62 -27.63 -22.54
C LEU A 14 -33.59 -27.54 -21.01
N LEU A 15 -32.72 -28.34 -20.38
CA LEU A 15 -32.32 -28.19 -18.99
C LEU A 15 -31.73 -26.79 -18.84
N LEU A 16 -32.55 -25.83 -18.41
CA LEU A 16 -32.10 -24.57 -17.82
C LEU A 16 -31.36 -24.94 -16.53
N ILE A 17 -30.09 -25.28 -16.65
CA ILE A 17 -29.14 -25.23 -15.55
C ILE A 17 -28.92 -23.74 -15.32
N CYS A 18 -29.79 -23.12 -14.53
CA CYS A 18 -29.45 -21.90 -13.82
C CYS A 18 -28.29 -22.25 -12.90
N ASN A 19 -27.07 -22.23 -13.45
CA ASN A 19 -25.88 -21.98 -12.67
C ASN A 19 -26.17 -20.67 -11.96
N PHE A 20 -26.56 -20.75 -10.70
CA PHE A 20 -26.40 -19.65 -9.79
C PHE A 20 -24.91 -19.32 -9.85
N LEU A 21 -24.56 -18.32 -10.67
CA LEU A 21 -23.34 -17.57 -10.50
C LEU A 21 -23.46 -16.97 -9.10
N ARG A 22 -23.09 -17.75 -8.08
CA ARG A 22 -22.81 -17.22 -6.76
C ARG A 22 -21.55 -16.39 -6.98
N VAL A 23 -21.75 -15.14 -7.38
CA VAL A 23 -20.74 -14.10 -7.31
C VAL A 23 -20.37 -14.04 -5.84
N SER A 24 -19.35 -14.81 -5.49
CA SER A 24 -18.87 -14.91 -4.14
C SER A 24 -18.10 -13.62 -3.92
N ALA A 25 -18.66 -12.69 -3.16
CA ALA A 25 -18.06 -11.38 -2.96
C ALA A 25 -16.67 -11.59 -2.34
N GLN A 26 -15.63 -11.11 -3.01
CA GLN A 26 -14.27 -11.07 -2.50
C GLN A 26 -14.08 -9.75 -1.74
N VAL A 27 -13.36 -9.78 -0.62
CA VAL A 27 -13.03 -8.55 0.10
C VAL A 27 -12.05 -7.71 -0.71
N THR A 28 -12.40 -6.45 -0.91
CA THR A 28 -11.56 -5.41 -1.49
C THR A 28 -11.25 -4.33 -0.45
N PRO A 29 -10.23 -3.49 -0.67
CA PRO A 29 -9.91 -2.37 0.24
C PRO A 29 -11.03 -1.34 0.38
N THR A 30 -12.00 -1.34 -0.54
CA THR A 30 -13.14 -0.43 -0.58
C THR A 30 -14.46 -1.12 -0.19
N THR A 31 -14.42 -2.39 0.21
CA THR A 31 -15.60 -3.10 0.71
C THR A 31 -16.13 -2.38 1.96
N THR A 32 -17.43 -2.13 2.01
CA THR A 32 -18.07 -1.47 3.15
C THR A 32 -17.79 -2.24 4.45
N GLY A 33 -17.31 -1.54 5.48
CA GLY A 33 -17.00 -2.14 6.78
C GLY A 33 -15.73 -2.99 6.81
N VAL A 34 -14.91 -2.98 5.74
CA VAL A 34 -13.63 -3.69 5.73
C VAL A 34 -12.67 -3.13 6.78
N ASN A 35 -12.01 -4.05 7.48
CA ASN A 35 -10.92 -3.73 8.38
C ASN A 35 -9.61 -3.87 7.62
N LEU A 36 -8.89 -2.76 7.49
CA LEU A 36 -7.60 -2.70 6.80
C LEU A 36 -6.47 -2.95 7.79
N PHE A 37 -5.57 -3.86 7.44
CA PHE A 37 -4.36 -4.17 8.18
C PHE A 37 -3.15 -4.00 7.28
N CYS A 38 -2.01 -3.64 7.86
CA CYS A 38 -0.73 -3.74 7.17
C CYS A 38 -0.19 -5.16 7.32
N GLN A 39 0.51 -5.66 6.31
CA GLN A 39 1.24 -6.92 6.44
C GLN A 39 2.11 -6.91 7.71
N GLY A 40 2.00 -7.97 8.49
CA GLY A 40 2.70 -8.10 9.78
C GLY A 40 1.92 -7.59 10.99
N ALA A 41 0.72 -7.02 10.82
CA ALA A 41 -0.14 -6.63 11.93
C ALA A 41 -1.02 -7.78 12.42
N ASP A 42 -1.24 -7.85 13.74
CA ASP A 42 -2.21 -8.77 14.35
C ASP A 42 -3.63 -8.15 14.31
N LEU A 43 -4.66 -9.01 14.26
CA LEU A 43 -6.03 -8.61 14.53
C LEU A 43 -6.35 -8.96 15.99
N THR A 44 -6.60 -7.93 16.81
CA THR A 44 -6.97 -8.11 18.22
C THR A 44 -8.44 -7.85 18.41
N LEU A 45 -9.17 -8.88 18.85
CA LEU A 45 -10.57 -8.80 19.23
C LEU A 45 -10.68 -8.25 20.67
N PRO A 46 -11.79 -7.59 21.01
CA PRO A 46 -12.09 -7.25 22.40
C PRO A 46 -12.07 -8.52 23.27
N ALA A 47 -11.77 -8.38 24.56
CA ALA A 47 -11.82 -9.52 25.48
C ALA A 47 -13.24 -10.12 25.51
N PRO A 48 -13.37 -11.46 25.52
CA PRO A 48 -14.68 -12.08 25.69
C PRO A 48 -15.25 -11.74 27.07
N ALA A 49 -16.58 -11.77 27.20
CA ALA A 49 -17.21 -11.60 28.50
C ALA A 49 -16.75 -12.72 29.47
N PRO A 50 -16.75 -12.47 30.80
CA PRO A 50 -16.34 -13.48 31.77
C PRO A 50 -17.09 -14.81 31.59
N GLY A 51 -16.33 -15.91 31.54
CA GLY A 51 -16.88 -17.24 31.32
C GLY A 51 -17.25 -17.57 29.85
N GLN A 52 -16.84 -16.73 28.90
CA GLN A 52 -16.97 -16.99 27.47
C GLN A 52 -15.61 -17.09 26.78
N ASN A 53 -15.57 -17.84 25.68
CA ASN A 53 -14.44 -17.91 24.77
C ASN A 53 -14.88 -17.47 23.37
N TRP A 54 -13.97 -16.83 22.64
CA TRP A 54 -14.14 -16.60 21.22
C TRP A 54 -13.83 -17.86 20.41
N ILE A 55 -14.60 -18.04 19.35
CA ILE A 55 -14.34 -19.01 18.29
C ILE A 55 -14.34 -18.22 17.00
N VAL A 56 -13.24 -18.30 16.25
CA VAL A 56 -13.10 -17.59 14.99
C VAL A 56 -12.96 -18.60 13.87
N ARG A 57 -13.75 -18.40 12.82
CA ARG A 57 -13.63 -19.14 11.57
C ARG A 57 -13.27 -18.21 10.42
N TYR A 58 -12.78 -18.76 9.32
CA TYR A 58 -12.36 -18.02 8.15
C TYR A 58 -12.94 -18.62 6.87
N SER A 59 -13.17 -17.74 5.89
CA SER A 59 -13.38 -18.11 4.50
C SER A 59 -12.81 -17.02 3.59
N ALA A 60 -12.20 -17.42 2.47
CA ALA A 60 -11.73 -16.47 1.46
C ALA A 60 -12.88 -15.72 0.77
N ILE A 61 -14.07 -16.31 0.79
CA ILE A 61 -15.31 -15.74 0.23
C ILE A 61 -16.41 -15.65 1.27
N GLN A 62 -17.38 -14.78 1.04
CA GLN A 62 -18.53 -14.66 1.93
C GLN A 62 -19.34 -15.97 1.98
N THR A 63 -19.70 -16.43 3.18
CA THR A 63 -20.39 -17.71 3.40
C THR A 63 -21.07 -17.76 4.76
N THR A 64 -22.12 -18.56 4.89
CA THR A 64 -22.77 -18.87 6.18
C THR A 64 -22.19 -20.10 6.86
N THR A 65 -21.31 -20.85 6.19
CA THR A 65 -20.67 -22.07 6.73
C THR A 65 -19.16 -22.00 6.52
N PRO A 66 -18.45 -21.15 7.28
CA PRO A 66 -17.01 -20.97 7.12
C PRO A 66 -16.24 -22.24 7.52
N PRO A 67 -15.37 -22.77 6.66
CA PRO A 67 -14.78 -24.08 6.85
C PRO A 67 -13.60 -24.08 7.82
N ASP A 68 -12.84 -22.99 7.89
CA ASP A 68 -11.52 -22.99 8.53
C ASP A 68 -11.62 -22.44 9.95
N LEU A 69 -11.17 -23.19 10.95
CA LEU A 69 -11.04 -22.70 12.32
C LEU A 69 -9.71 -21.93 12.48
N ILE A 70 -9.77 -20.75 13.07
CA ILE A 70 -8.61 -19.88 13.29
C ILE A 70 -8.15 -20.00 14.75
N PRO A 71 -6.90 -20.44 15.01
CA PRO A 71 -6.35 -20.48 16.35
C PRO A 71 -6.10 -19.04 16.86
N LEU A 72 -6.53 -18.79 18.09
CA LEU A 72 -6.33 -17.50 18.75
C LEU A 72 -5.17 -17.57 19.75
N THR A 73 -4.30 -16.58 19.71
CA THR A 73 -3.29 -16.34 20.74
C THR A 73 -3.92 -15.52 21.86
N GLY A 74 -3.70 -15.91 23.12
CA GLY A 74 -4.29 -15.23 24.29
C GLY A 74 -5.82 -15.29 24.36
N GLY A 75 -6.48 -16.07 23.49
CA GLY A 75 -7.94 -16.21 23.42
C GLY A 75 -8.68 -15.09 22.68
N ASN A 76 -7.99 -14.06 22.17
CA ASN A 76 -8.61 -12.94 21.47
C ASN A 76 -7.78 -12.36 20.32
N GLN A 77 -6.60 -12.90 20.01
CA GLN A 77 -5.75 -12.35 18.95
C GLN A 77 -5.60 -13.34 17.79
N ILE A 78 -5.78 -12.87 16.57
CA ILE A 78 -5.41 -13.57 15.33
C ILE A 78 -4.00 -13.08 14.95
N PRO A 79 -2.98 -13.95 15.02
CA PRO A 79 -1.61 -13.55 14.71
C PRO A 79 -1.43 -13.13 13.25
N ALA A 80 -0.54 -12.18 13.02
CA ALA A 80 -0.17 -11.67 11.71
C ALA A 80 0.24 -12.76 10.72
N ALA A 81 0.86 -13.84 11.21
CA ALA A 81 1.33 -14.96 10.39
C ALA A 81 0.19 -15.72 9.70
N ILE A 82 -1.03 -15.63 10.21
CA ILE A 82 -2.22 -16.31 9.64
C ILE A 82 -3.32 -15.33 9.23
N LEU A 83 -3.13 -14.03 9.47
CA LEU A 83 -4.05 -12.98 9.04
C LEU A 83 -3.93 -12.78 7.52
N LYS A 84 -5.06 -12.85 6.81
CA LYS A 84 -5.10 -12.79 5.35
C LYS A 84 -6.40 -12.19 4.84
N ASN A 85 -6.45 -11.84 3.56
CA ASN A 85 -7.61 -11.24 2.92
C ASN A 85 -8.78 -12.23 2.91
N GLY A 86 -9.96 -11.79 3.38
CA GLY A 86 -11.16 -12.60 3.39
C GLY A 86 -12.11 -12.23 4.53
N PHE A 87 -12.98 -13.16 4.87
CA PHE A 87 -14.01 -12.96 5.89
C PHE A 87 -13.70 -13.83 7.11
N TYR A 88 -13.62 -13.19 8.26
CA TYR A 88 -13.54 -13.85 9.55
C TYR A 88 -14.93 -13.86 10.18
N TYR A 89 -15.27 -14.94 10.86
CA TYR A 89 -16.58 -15.16 11.47
C TYR A 89 -16.37 -15.44 12.94
N LEU A 90 -16.79 -14.50 13.78
CA LEU A 90 -16.63 -14.56 15.22
C LEU A 90 -17.93 -15.07 15.86
N SER A 91 -17.84 -16.14 16.65
CA SER A 91 -18.89 -16.57 17.58
C SER A 91 -18.35 -16.62 19.00
N SER A 92 -19.26 -16.52 19.98
CA SER A 92 -18.97 -16.75 21.40
C SER A 92 -19.50 -18.10 21.85
N LYS A 93 -18.84 -18.68 22.84
CA LYS A 93 -19.32 -19.88 23.52
C LYS A 93 -19.01 -19.83 25.01
N ALA A 94 -19.98 -20.13 25.86
CA ALA A 94 -19.75 -20.25 27.30
C ALA A 94 -18.84 -21.44 27.62
N THR A 95 -18.05 -21.33 28.69
CA THR A 95 -17.12 -22.40 29.13
C THR A 95 -17.81 -23.62 29.72
N ALA A 96 -19.10 -23.50 30.07
CA ALA A 96 -19.89 -24.60 30.59
C ALA A 96 -20.09 -25.71 29.53
N ALA A 97 -19.96 -26.97 29.96
CA ALA A 97 -20.14 -28.12 29.09
C ALA A 97 -21.55 -28.14 28.47
N GLY A 98 -21.63 -28.49 27.19
CA GLY A 98 -22.91 -28.55 26.44
C GLY A 98 -23.45 -27.21 25.96
N SER A 99 -22.75 -26.08 26.20
CA SER A 99 -23.17 -24.78 25.68
C SER A 99 -23.18 -24.74 24.15
N CYS A 100 -24.16 -24.05 23.57
CA CYS A 100 -24.20 -23.75 22.13
C CYS A 100 -23.27 -22.57 21.79
N GLU A 101 -22.82 -22.50 20.54
CA GLU A 101 -22.20 -21.28 20.00
C GLU A 101 -23.28 -20.24 19.69
N SER A 102 -22.95 -18.96 19.80
CA SER A 102 -23.80 -17.88 19.30
C SER A 102 -23.87 -17.86 17.78
N ASP A 103 -24.77 -17.02 17.26
CA ASP A 103 -24.68 -16.59 15.87
C ASP A 103 -23.32 -15.93 15.58
N MET A 104 -22.90 -16.00 14.32
CA MET A 104 -21.63 -15.48 13.87
C MET A 104 -21.73 -14.03 13.44
N GLN A 105 -20.81 -13.19 13.91
CA GLN A 105 -20.54 -11.87 13.36
C GLN A 105 -19.49 -12.00 12.25
N GLU A 106 -19.81 -11.48 11.06
CA GLU A 106 -18.87 -11.39 9.95
C GLU A 106 -17.95 -10.17 10.12
N ILE A 107 -16.66 -10.36 9.82
CA ILE A 107 -15.61 -9.35 9.90
C ILE A 107 -14.81 -9.43 8.60
N PRO A 108 -15.09 -8.55 7.61
CA PRO A 108 -14.28 -8.46 6.40
C PRO A 108 -12.91 -7.86 6.73
N VAL A 109 -11.85 -8.52 6.25
CA VAL A 109 -10.45 -8.17 6.52
C VAL A 109 -9.69 -8.08 5.21
N TYR A 110 -8.88 -7.03 5.07
CA TYR A 110 -7.92 -6.87 3.98
C TYR A 110 -6.54 -6.50 4.54
N VAL A 111 -5.51 -7.22 4.13
CA VAL A 111 -4.11 -7.07 4.51
C VAL A 111 -3.34 -6.47 3.35
N LEU A 112 -3.00 -5.18 3.47
CA LEU A 112 -2.22 -4.42 2.52
C LEU A 112 -0.78 -4.92 2.49
N GLN A 113 -0.30 -5.26 1.30
CA GLN A 113 1.11 -5.60 1.08
C GLN A 113 2.02 -4.36 1.22
N PRO A 114 3.31 -4.53 1.59
CA PRO A 114 4.21 -3.40 1.75
C PRO A 114 4.57 -2.79 0.39
N LEU A 115 4.48 -1.47 0.30
CA LEU A 115 5.03 -0.70 -0.81
C LEU A 115 6.57 -0.81 -0.83
N VAL A 116 7.16 -0.74 -2.00
CA VAL A 116 8.63 -0.64 -2.12
C VAL A 116 8.98 0.72 -2.74
N PRO A 117 9.12 1.77 -1.92
CA PRO A 117 9.54 3.08 -2.40
C PRO A 117 11.05 3.09 -2.65
N ASN A 118 11.45 3.86 -3.66
CA ASN A 118 12.83 4.26 -3.91
C ASN A 118 12.82 5.68 -4.49
N PHE A 119 13.97 6.34 -4.56
CA PHE A 119 14.13 7.51 -5.41
C PHE A 119 15.55 7.58 -5.97
N ALA A 120 15.68 8.09 -7.18
CA ALA A 120 16.96 8.41 -7.77
C ALA A 120 17.46 9.72 -7.16
N ALA A 121 18.43 9.60 -6.24
CA ALA A 121 19.12 10.73 -5.67
C ALA A 121 20.07 11.38 -6.70
N ALA A 122 20.07 12.70 -6.77
CA ALA A 122 20.90 13.47 -7.67
C ALA A 122 21.60 14.60 -6.91
N ASP A 123 22.93 14.58 -6.92
CA ASP A 123 23.77 15.68 -6.44
C ASP A 123 23.66 16.89 -7.38
N PHE A 124 23.78 18.10 -6.82
CA PHE A 124 23.63 19.32 -7.60
C PHE A 124 24.46 20.50 -7.04
N CYS A 125 24.67 21.52 -7.87
CA CYS A 125 25.21 22.81 -7.43
C CYS A 125 24.10 23.64 -6.78
N VAL A 126 24.40 24.37 -5.72
CA VAL A 126 23.45 25.20 -4.96
C VAL A 126 22.60 26.14 -5.84
N GLU A 127 23.11 26.59 -6.99
CA GLU A 127 22.39 27.49 -7.91
C GLU A 127 21.44 26.77 -8.88
N THR A 128 21.54 25.44 -9.01
CA THR A 128 20.74 24.63 -9.94
C THR A 128 20.23 23.36 -9.25
N PRO A 129 19.20 23.45 -8.37
CA PRO A 129 18.62 22.27 -7.74
C PRO A 129 18.07 21.27 -8.76
N ILE A 130 18.34 19.99 -8.52
CA ILE A 130 17.87 18.88 -9.38
C ILE A 130 16.79 18.10 -8.62
N ALA A 131 15.78 17.65 -9.36
CA ALA A 131 14.70 16.81 -8.84
C ALA A 131 15.24 15.44 -8.37
N GLN A 132 14.83 15.06 -7.17
CA GLN A 132 14.98 13.71 -6.62
C GLN A 132 13.76 12.90 -7.08
N VAL A 133 13.97 11.94 -7.97
CA VAL A 133 12.88 11.31 -8.72
C VAL A 133 12.42 10.03 -8.02
N GLY A 134 11.21 10.03 -7.47
CA GLY A 134 10.63 8.90 -6.75
C GLY A 134 10.12 7.79 -7.68
N THR A 135 10.24 6.55 -7.21
CA THR A 135 9.66 5.36 -7.81
C THR A 135 9.03 4.50 -6.72
N VAL A 136 7.92 3.82 -7.05
CA VAL A 136 7.24 2.95 -6.09
C VAL A 136 6.79 1.69 -6.82
N THR A 137 7.20 0.54 -6.32
CA THR A 137 6.54 -0.73 -6.68
C THR A 137 5.35 -0.92 -5.76
N ASN A 138 4.16 -0.97 -6.34
CA ASN A 138 2.91 -1.17 -5.64
C ASN A 138 2.34 -2.57 -5.93
N PRO A 139 2.38 -3.51 -4.97
CA PRO A 139 1.81 -4.85 -5.16
C PRO A 139 0.29 -4.88 -5.34
N GLU A 140 -0.41 -3.80 -4.97
CA GLU A 140 -1.88 -3.69 -5.02
C GLU A 140 -2.39 -3.06 -6.32
N ASP A 141 -1.51 -2.69 -7.26
CA ASP A 141 -1.90 -2.17 -8.59
C ASP A 141 -2.55 -3.30 -9.42
N PRO A 142 -3.78 -3.16 -9.97
CA PRO A 142 -4.57 -1.93 -10.13
C PRO A 142 -5.70 -1.70 -9.13
N THR A 143 -5.77 -2.47 -8.05
CA THR A 143 -6.83 -2.37 -7.04
C THR A 143 -6.75 -1.08 -6.22
N ILE A 144 -5.52 -0.60 -5.94
CA ILE A 144 -5.27 0.67 -5.26
C ILE A 144 -4.25 1.45 -6.08
N THR A 145 -4.69 2.52 -6.73
CA THR A 145 -3.83 3.34 -7.60
C THR A 145 -3.40 4.66 -6.98
N THR A 146 -4.00 5.03 -5.84
CA THR A 146 -3.71 6.31 -5.16
C THR A 146 -2.77 6.07 -3.98
N LEU A 147 -1.66 6.82 -3.97
CA LEU A 147 -0.63 6.78 -2.94
C LEU A 147 -0.41 8.18 -2.38
N ALA A 148 -0.09 8.26 -1.09
CA ALA A 148 0.28 9.50 -0.43
C ALA A 148 1.79 9.56 -0.23
N TYR A 149 2.39 10.73 -0.48
CA TYR A 149 3.83 10.97 -0.37
C TYR A 149 4.11 12.07 0.65
N GLN A 150 5.25 11.99 1.33
CA GLN A 150 5.81 13.07 2.13
C GLN A 150 7.33 12.96 2.17
N TRP A 151 8.01 14.06 1.89
CA TRP A 151 9.47 14.16 2.00
C TRP A 151 9.92 14.73 3.35
N TYR A 152 11.07 14.26 3.82
CA TYR A 152 11.69 14.64 5.08
C TYR A 152 13.19 14.88 4.88
N THR A 153 13.79 15.70 5.73
CA THR A 153 15.22 15.65 6.01
C THR A 153 15.48 14.83 7.27
N VAL A 154 16.63 14.17 7.36
CA VAL A 154 17.00 13.33 8.50
C VAL A 154 18.36 13.76 9.05
N VAL A 155 18.42 14.01 10.36
CA VAL A 155 19.66 14.30 11.09
C VAL A 155 19.78 13.33 12.26
N GLY A 156 20.74 12.39 12.15
CA GLY A 156 20.83 11.27 13.09
C GLY A 156 19.56 10.41 13.03
N THR A 157 18.81 10.36 14.13
CA THR A 157 17.51 9.67 14.22
C THR A 157 16.31 10.62 14.10
N THR A 158 16.55 11.93 14.01
CA THR A 158 15.48 12.94 13.95
C THR A 158 15.07 13.17 12.50
N GLU A 159 13.80 12.98 12.20
CA GLU A 159 13.22 13.34 10.90
C GLU A 159 12.44 14.65 11.01
N THR A 160 12.58 15.52 10.00
CA THR A 160 11.87 16.79 9.90
C THR A 160 11.10 16.83 8.59
N ALA A 161 9.78 17.00 8.67
CA ALA A 161 8.93 17.06 7.47
C ALA A 161 9.25 18.31 6.65
N ILE A 162 9.40 18.12 5.34
CA ILE A 162 9.54 19.23 4.40
C ILE A 162 8.13 19.70 4.04
N SER A 163 7.76 20.87 4.56
CA SER A 163 6.41 21.42 4.39
C SER A 163 6.01 21.50 2.92
N GLY A 164 4.85 20.94 2.57
CA GLY A 164 4.28 20.96 1.22
C GLY A 164 4.91 19.97 0.23
N ALA A 165 5.96 19.23 0.61
CA ALA A 165 6.59 18.23 -0.26
C ALA A 165 5.81 16.90 -0.25
N THR A 166 4.62 16.92 -0.85
CA THR A 166 3.68 15.78 -0.88
C THR A 166 3.56 15.11 -2.25
N GLN A 167 4.54 15.35 -3.13
CA GLN A 167 4.59 14.77 -4.47
C GLN A 167 5.57 13.59 -4.51
N LYS A 168 5.41 12.73 -5.52
CA LYS A 168 6.32 11.60 -5.76
C LYS A 168 7.77 12.06 -5.94
N ASP A 169 7.95 13.15 -6.67
CA ASP A 169 9.26 13.75 -6.95
C ASP A 169 9.44 15.01 -6.11
N TYR A 170 10.67 15.31 -5.71
CA TYR A 170 10.99 16.48 -4.91
C TYR A 170 12.22 17.21 -5.42
N THR A 171 12.08 18.51 -5.69
CA THR A 171 13.20 19.39 -6.00
C THR A 171 13.47 20.27 -4.77
N PRO A 172 14.67 20.20 -4.16
CA PRO A 172 15.01 21.03 -3.01
C PRO A 172 14.86 22.53 -3.28
N VAL A 173 14.17 23.23 -2.38
CA VAL A 173 14.02 24.69 -2.42
C VAL A 173 14.96 25.32 -1.41
N SER A 174 15.77 26.29 -1.85
CA SER A 174 16.79 26.96 -1.02
C SER A 174 17.76 25.98 -0.31
N PRO A 175 18.43 25.09 -1.05
CA PRO A 175 19.33 24.11 -0.46
C PRO A 175 20.56 24.77 0.16
N THR A 176 21.07 24.20 1.25
CA THR A 176 22.35 24.60 1.87
C THR A 176 23.47 23.69 1.36
N VAL A 177 24.65 24.26 1.13
CA VAL A 177 25.84 23.50 0.73
C VAL A 177 26.19 22.45 1.80
N GLY A 178 26.53 21.25 1.36
CA GLY A 178 26.81 20.10 2.21
C GLY A 178 25.96 18.89 1.84
N THR A 179 26.01 17.85 2.66
CA THR A 179 25.24 16.61 2.45
C THR A 179 24.01 16.62 3.32
N THR A 180 22.84 16.38 2.72
CA THR A 180 21.55 16.23 3.41
C THR A 180 21.01 14.84 3.14
N LYS A 181 20.63 14.13 4.20
CA LYS A 181 19.86 12.88 4.07
C LYS A 181 18.40 13.20 3.84
N TYR A 182 17.87 12.80 2.70
CA TYR A 182 16.46 12.88 2.39
C TYR A 182 15.77 11.54 2.62
N ARG A 183 14.55 11.61 3.13
CA ARG A 183 13.67 10.46 3.31
C ARG A 183 12.38 10.69 2.55
N LEU A 184 11.99 9.72 1.74
CA LEU A 184 10.67 9.65 1.13
C LEU A 184 9.82 8.65 1.93
N LYS A 185 8.68 9.09 2.45
CA LYS A 185 7.64 8.21 3.00
C LYS A 185 6.48 8.09 2.01
N VAL A 186 6.03 6.86 1.78
CA VAL A 186 4.91 6.56 0.88
C VAL A 186 3.94 5.62 1.57
N GLY A 187 2.64 5.89 1.49
CA GLY A 187 1.58 5.00 1.99
C GLY A 187 0.42 4.89 1.02
N TYR A 188 -0.44 3.89 1.24
CA TYR A 188 -1.71 3.77 0.50
C TYR A 188 -2.65 4.89 0.90
N GLU A 189 -3.37 5.46 -0.06
CA GLU A 189 -4.48 6.37 0.21
C GLU A 189 -5.81 5.71 -0.14
N ILE A 190 -6.62 5.43 0.89
CA ILE A 190 -7.90 4.75 0.75
C ILE A 190 -8.94 5.57 1.51
N ASN A 191 -9.95 6.06 0.80
CA ASN A 191 -11.02 6.92 1.34
C ASN A 191 -10.48 8.13 2.13
N GLY A 192 -9.41 8.76 1.65
CA GLY A 192 -8.76 9.92 2.26
C GLY A 192 -7.85 9.63 3.46
N ASN A 193 -7.77 8.37 3.90
CA ASN A 193 -6.88 7.94 4.98
C ASN A 193 -5.60 7.30 4.44
N LYS A 194 -4.52 7.42 5.19
CA LYS A 194 -3.18 6.93 4.82
C LYS A 194 -2.84 5.66 5.61
N TYR A 195 -2.38 4.62 4.93
CA TYR A 195 -2.08 3.32 5.55
C TYR A 195 -0.71 2.78 5.14
N CYS A 196 -0.12 1.96 6.02
CA CYS A 196 1.04 1.10 5.74
C CYS A 196 2.23 1.82 5.12
N ALA A 197 2.60 2.96 5.70
CA ALA A 197 3.68 3.78 5.18
C ALA A 197 5.02 3.02 5.19
N GLN A 198 5.76 3.17 4.10
CA GLN A 198 7.11 2.65 3.91
C GLN A 198 8.06 3.82 3.65
N THR A 199 9.33 3.63 3.96
CA THR A 199 10.32 4.72 3.92
C THR A 199 11.58 4.30 3.20
N VAL A 200 12.19 5.24 2.48
CA VAL A 200 13.51 5.07 1.85
C VAL A 200 14.34 6.32 2.06
N ASP A 201 15.64 6.15 2.29
CA ASP A 201 16.59 7.22 2.58
C ASP A 201 17.70 7.24 1.53
N HIS A 202 18.11 8.43 1.09
CA HIS A 202 19.36 8.63 0.34
C HIS A 202 20.03 9.94 0.76
N ASP A 203 21.35 9.96 0.65
CA ASP A 203 22.14 11.18 0.84
C ASP A 203 22.24 11.96 -0.48
N VAL A 204 22.11 13.29 -0.39
CA VAL A 204 22.24 14.21 -1.53
C VAL A 204 23.25 15.29 -1.16
N THR A 205 24.25 15.47 -2.01
CA THR A 205 25.31 16.46 -1.84
C THR A 205 25.04 17.71 -2.68
N VAL A 206 25.02 18.85 -1.98
CA VAL A 206 24.88 20.18 -2.56
C VAL A 206 26.25 20.84 -2.57
N THR A 207 26.76 21.14 -3.76
CA THR A 207 28.06 21.78 -3.94
C THR A 207 27.95 23.30 -4.02
N ALA A 208 28.99 24.01 -3.56
CA ALA A 208 29.06 25.46 -3.67
C ALA A 208 29.31 25.89 -5.12
N LYS A 209 28.93 27.14 -5.43
CA LYS A 209 29.30 27.78 -6.69
C LYS A 209 30.83 27.82 -6.83
N PRO A 210 31.39 27.52 -8.02
CA PRO A 210 32.81 27.70 -8.27
C PRO A 210 33.27 29.13 -7.97
N THR A 211 34.49 29.28 -7.45
CA THR A 211 35.08 30.60 -7.22
C THR A 211 35.24 31.34 -8.54
N LYS A 212 35.07 32.67 -8.50
CA LYS A 212 35.36 33.53 -9.65
C LYS A 212 36.77 33.25 -10.19
N PRO A 213 36.94 33.02 -11.49
CA PRO A 213 38.27 32.86 -12.07
C PRO A 213 39.07 34.17 -11.93
N THR A 214 40.32 34.05 -11.49
CA THR A 214 41.23 35.20 -11.38
C THR A 214 42.17 35.19 -12.59
N ILE A 215 42.03 36.17 -13.48
CA ILE A 215 42.90 36.37 -14.65
C ILE A 215 43.70 37.65 -14.42
N THR A 216 45.02 37.55 -14.52
CA THR A 216 45.92 38.71 -14.46
C THR A 216 46.04 39.31 -15.87
N PRO A 217 45.99 40.64 -16.08
CA PRO A 217 46.07 41.26 -17.41
C PRO A 217 47.28 40.82 -18.26
N ALA A 218 48.39 40.41 -17.62
CA ALA A 218 49.58 39.90 -18.30
C ALA A 218 49.36 38.54 -19.02
N LEU A 219 48.31 37.80 -18.67
CA LEU A 219 47.95 36.51 -19.26
C LEU A 219 46.99 36.65 -20.45
N ILE A 220 46.58 37.88 -20.78
CA ILE A 220 45.65 38.19 -21.86
C ILE A 220 46.46 38.55 -23.12
N SER A 221 46.24 37.84 -24.22
CA SER A 221 46.85 38.14 -25.53
C SER A 221 45.85 38.85 -26.47
N GLY A 222 46.37 39.59 -27.47
CA GLY A 222 45.55 40.30 -28.48
C GLY A 222 45.43 41.81 -28.28
N LYS A 223 46.55 42.55 -28.22
CA LYS A 223 46.52 44.02 -28.17
C LYS A 223 46.14 44.60 -29.54
N ALA A 224 45.27 45.60 -29.53
CA ALA A 224 45.05 46.44 -30.71
C ALA A 224 46.34 47.13 -31.13
N THR A 225 46.63 47.12 -32.42
CA THR A 225 47.76 47.86 -32.99
C THR A 225 47.39 49.35 -33.03
N PRO A 226 48.25 50.26 -32.56
CA PRO A 226 48.05 51.69 -32.76
C PRO A 226 47.95 52.02 -34.25
N VAL A 227 47.00 52.86 -34.63
CA VAL A 227 46.86 53.41 -35.98
C VAL A 227 47.05 54.93 -35.87
N THR A 228 47.86 55.51 -36.74
CA THR A 228 48.01 56.97 -36.88
C THR A 228 47.04 57.47 -37.94
N PHE A 229 46.22 58.46 -37.57
CA PHE A 229 45.38 59.25 -38.48
C PHE A 229 46.13 60.47 -39.00
#